data_AF-A0A484NMM4-F1
#
_entry.id   AF-A0A484NMM4-F1
#
_cell.length_a   1.000
_cell.length_b   1.000
_cell.length_c   1.000
_cell.angle_alpha   90.00
_cell.angle_beta   90.00
_cell.angle_gamma   90.00
#
_symmetry.space_group_name_H-M   'P 1'
#
loop_
_entity.id
_entity.type
_entity.pdbx_description
1 polymer ?
#
loop_
_entity_poly.entity_id
_entity_poly.type
_entity_poly.pdbx_seq_one_letter_code
_entity_poly.pdbx_strand_id
1 'polypeptide(L)'
;MAKKKKRRVPEVLWRLFHNRARTLCDTIISLIPPPPSPEADCLCNGRGCLGCGGANAMAFLLRPTDPPDYRKLLSHCFVVLDESAPSLSVLDPHHRWSQVEILRRTIETMMSEQPTTSNVICYDYDKASCSSSFELLTSSAWSLLLRRVGDALMIYMLRNASIFMPFPQKALHQVAGFPISDLCFASSKHTSCEYELHLLRMSIK
;
A
#
# COMPACT_ATOMS: atom_id res chain seq x y z
N MET A 1 14.75 -21.73 -17.27
CA MET A 1 13.87 -20.95 -16.36
C MET A 1 13.83 -19.51 -16.83
N ALA A 2 12.67 -19.00 -17.24
CA ALA A 2 12.54 -17.62 -17.70
C ALA A 2 12.78 -16.66 -16.52
N LYS A 3 13.83 -15.82 -16.61
CA LYS A 3 14.04 -14.71 -15.67
C LYS A 3 12.80 -13.82 -15.71
N LYS A 4 12.01 -13.79 -14.63
CA LYS A 4 10.90 -12.83 -14.48
C LYS A 4 11.48 -11.44 -14.66
N LYS A 5 11.15 -10.76 -15.76
CA LYS A 5 11.52 -9.35 -15.96
C LYS A 5 10.89 -8.56 -14.81
N LYS A 6 11.72 -7.98 -13.94
CA LYS A 6 11.25 -7.02 -12.94
C LYS A 6 10.49 -5.93 -13.68
N ARG A 7 9.24 -5.72 -13.31
CA ARG A 7 8.39 -4.72 -13.95
C ARG A 7 8.96 -3.34 -13.62
N ARG A 8 9.10 -2.48 -14.63
CA ARG A 8 9.63 -1.13 -14.43
C ARG A 8 8.57 -0.27 -13.72
N VAL A 9 9.01 0.48 -12.72
CA VAL A 9 8.21 1.51 -12.05
C VAL A 9 7.73 2.52 -13.10
N PRO A 10 6.45 2.94 -13.09
CA PRO A 10 5.95 3.99 -13.98
C PRO A 10 6.80 5.26 -13.89
N GLU A 11 7.01 5.91 -15.03
CA GLU A 11 7.99 7.00 -15.16
C GLU A 11 7.71 8.17 -14.20
N VAL A 12 6.45 8.55 -14.04
CA VAL A 12 6.02 9.59 -13.09
C VAL A 12 6.45 9.27 -11.65
N LEU A 13 6.24 8.04 -11.19
CA LEU A 13 6.63 7.62 -9.84
C LEU A 13 8.15 7.53 -9.71
N TRP A 14 8.83 7.08 -10.76
CA TRP A 14 10.29 7.00 -10.79
C TRP A 14 10.93 8.39 -10.73
N ARG A 15 10.36 9.40 -11.40
CA ARG A 15 10.85 10.78 -11.37
C ARG A 15 10.70 11.41 -9.99
N LEU A 16 9.58 11.16 -9.32
CA LEU A 16 9.27 11.78 -8.03
C LEU A 16 9.92 11.07 -6.84
N PHE A 17 9.95 9.74 -6.86
CA PHE A 17 10.32 8.92 -5.69
C PHE A 17 11.52 8.01 -5.94
N HIS A 18 12.00 7.92 -7.18
CA HIS A 18 13.14 7.08 -7.56
C HIS A 18 13.01 5.65 -7.00
N ASN A 19 14.00 5.19 -6.24
CA ASN A 19 14.06 3.84 -5.67
C ASN A 19 13.04 3.59 -4.55
N ARG A 20 12.36 4.62 -4.04
CA ARG A 20 11.33 4.47 -3.00
C ARG A 20 10.03 3.88 -3.55
N ALA A 21 9.70 4.14 -4.81
CA ALA A 21 8.52 3.56 -5.46
C ALA A 21 8.78 2.10 -5.81
N ARG A 22 8.05 1.19 -5.15
CA ARG A 22 8.20 -0.26 -5.31
C ARG A 22 6.86 -0.92 -5.49
N THR A 23 6.83 -2.15 -5.98
CA THR A 23 5.57 -2.90 -6.00
C THR A 23 5.06 -3.13 -4.58
N LEU A 24 3.76 -3.32 -4.41
CA LEU A 24 3.17 -3.67 -3.11
C LEU A 24 3.83 -4.93 -2.53
N CYS A 25 4.09 -5.92 -3.37
CA CYS A 25 4.81 -7.14 -2.99
C CYS A 25 6.20 -6.84 -2.43
N ASP A 26 7.04 -6.12 -3.18
CA ASP A 26 8.41 -5.80 -2.75
C ASP A 26 8.42 -4.92 -1.48
N THR A 27 7.44 -4.03 -1.35
CA THR A 27 7.28 -3.17 -0.18
C THR A 27 6.98 -4.01 1.06
N ILE A 28 6.00 -4.91 0.98
CA ILE A 28 5.64 -5.80 2.09
C ILE A 28 6.84 -6.65 2.51
N ILE A 29 7.57 -7.24 1.56
CA ILE A 29 8.75 -8.06 1.88
C ILE A 29 9.83 -7.21 2.57
N SER A 30 10.03 -5.96 2.14
CA SER A 30 11.01 -5.08 2.78
C SER A 30 10.62 -4.57 4.17
N LEU A 31 9.34 -4.65 4.52
CA LEU A 31 8.81 -4.28 5.83
C LEU A 31 8.90 -5.43 6.83
N ILE A 32 9.28 -6.62 6.39
CA ILE A 32 9.45 -7.78 7.29
C ILE A 32 10.69 -7.52 8.15
N PRO A 33 10.54 -7.43 9.48
CA PRO A 33 11.68 -7.35 10.39
C PRO A 33 12.57 -8.59 10.20
N PRO A 34 13.87 -8.49 10.50
CA PRO A 34 14.72 -9.67 10.54
C PRO A 34 14.08 -10.74 11.45
N PRO A 35 14.23 -12.03 11.10
CA PRO A 35 13.60 -13.08 11.88
C PRO A 35 14.01 -12.94 13.36
N PRO A 36 13.06 -13.05 14.29
CA PRO A 36 13.39 -12.99 15.70
C PRO A 36 14.48 -14.02 16.03
N SER A 37 15.31 -13.72 17.04
CA SER A 37 16.13 -14.74 17.69
C SER A 37 15.24 -15.93 18.10
N PRO A 38 15.79 -17.15 18.20
CA PRO A 38 15.00 -18.34 18.58
C PRO A 38 14.25 -18.22 19.93
N GLU A 39 14.51 -17.17 20.70
CA GLU A 39 13.86 -16.83 21.97
C GLU A 39 12.58 -15.99 21.82
N ALA A 40 12.31 -15.39 20.66
CA ALA A 40 11.08 -14.64 20.44
C ALA A 40 9.98 -15.54 19.87
N ASP A 41 9.07 -15.94 20.75
CA ASP A 41 7.86 -16.68 20.39
C ASP A 41 7.04 -15.86 19.38
N CYS A 42 6.95 -16.36 18.15
CA CYS A 42 6.09 -15.75 17.17
C CYS A 42 4.62 -15.92 17.58
N LEU A 43 3.84 -14.84 17.45
CA LEU A 43 2.40 -14.80 17.72
C LEU A 43 1.55 -15.67 16.76
N CYS A 44 2.15 -16.37 15.81
CA CYS A 44 1.43 -17.18 14.83
C CYS A 44 0.95 -18.55 15.37
N ASN A 45 1.32 -18.93 16.59
CA ASN A 45 0.97 -20.20 17.23
C ASN A 45 1.29 -21.43 16.34
N GLY A 46 2.43 -21.40 15.64
CA GLY A 46 2.86 -22.49 14.75
C GLY A 46 2.10 -22.62 13.43
N ARG A 47 1.12 -21.76 13.14
CA ARG A 47 0.35 -21.77 11.86
C ARG A 47 1.16 -21.28 10.66
N GLY A 48 2.32 -20.69 10.90
CA GLY A 48 3.12 -19.98 9.91
C GLY A 48 2.54 -18.60 9.58
N CYS A 49 3.42 -17.61 9.47
CA CYS A 49 3.05 -16.26 9.08
C CYS A 49 4.10 -15.64 8.18
N LEU A 50 3.82 -14.42 7.71
CA LEU A 50 4.75 -13.66 6.88
C LEU A 50 6.12 -13.46 7.56
N GLY A 51 6.14 -13.16 8.86
CA GLY A 51 7.38 -12.98 9.64
C GLY A 51 8.19 -14.26 9.81
N CYS A 52 7.53 -15.41 10.04
CA CYS A 52 8.22 -16.71 10.11
C CYS A 52 8.76 -17.18 8.75
N GLY A 53 8.25 -16.62 7.65
CA GLY A 53 8.61 -17.04 6.31
C GLY A 53 10.08 -16.83 5.97
N GLY A 54 10.76 -15.85 6.58
CA GLY A 54 12.16 -15.53 6.26
C GLY A 54 12.38 -15.40 4.75
N ALA A 55 13.35 -16.15 4.22
CA ALA A 55 13.62 -16.22 2.77
C ALA A 55 12.42 -16.69 1.92
N ASN A 56 11.47 -17.42 2.52
CA ASN A 56 10.25 -17.93 1.90
C ASN A 56 9.03 -17.03 2.09
N ALA A 57 9.17 -15.83 2.67
CA ALA A 57 8.06 -14.90 2.88
C ALA A 57 7.28 -14.59 1.59
N MET A 58 7.96 -14.55 0.44
CA MET A 58 7.34 -14.39 -0.88
C MET A 58 6.34 -15.51 -1.21
N ALA A 59 6.69 -16.77 -0.90
CA ALA A 59 5.81 -17.91 -1.13
C ALA A 59 4.61 -17.91 -0.18
N PHE A 60 4.76 -17.33 1.02
CA PHE A 60 3.66 -17.10 1.94
C PHE A 60 2.71 -16.00 1.41
N LEU A 61 3.26 -14.89 0.91
CA LEU A 61 2.48 -13.75 0.42
C LEU A 61 1.74 -14.05 -0.89
N LEU A 62 2.38 -14.79 -1.80
CA LEU A 62 1.85 -15.10 -3.14
C LEU A 62 1.90 -16.61 -3.42
N ARG A 63 0.73 -17.25 -3.41
CA ARG A 63 0.56 -18.68 -3.69
C ARG A 63 0.21 -18.94 -5.16
N PRO A 64 0.56 -20.13 -5.69
CA PRO A 64 0.22 -20.53 -7.06
C PRO A 64 -1.28 -20.66 -7.34
N THR A 65 -2.14 -20.69 -6.32
CA THR A 65 -3.59 -20.78 -6.45
C THR A 65 -4.30 -19.43 -6.25
N ASP A 66 -3.56 -18.35 -5.95
CA ASP A 66 -4.21 -17.07 -5.67
C ASP A 66 -4.86 -16.46 -6.94
N PRO A 67 -6.00 -15.75 -6.78
CA PRO A 67 -6.75 -15.16 -7.90
C PRO A 67 -5.93 -14.17 -8.74
N PRO A 68 -6.25 -14.00 -10.03
CA PRO A 68 -5.52 -13.10 -10.93
C PRO A 68 -5.52 -11.64 -10.42
N ASP A 69 -6.63 -11.16 -9.88
CA ASP A 69 -6.73 -9.78 -9.37
C ASP A 69 -5.85 -9.54 -8.15
N TYR A 70 -5.69 -10.54 -7.28
CA TYR A 70 -4.75 -10.47 -6.16
C TYR A 70 -3.29 -10.43 -6.64
N ARG A 71 -2.94 -11.23 -7.65
CA ARG A 71 -1.61 -11.19 -8.26
C ARG A 71 -1.33 -9.84 -8.90
N LYS A 72 -2.34 -9.30 -9.58
CA LYS A 72 -2.28 -7.97 -10.19
C LYS A 72 -2.09 -6.91 -9.11
N LEU A 73 -2.86 -6.95 -8.02
CA LEU A 73 -2.70 -6.08 -6.86
C LEU A 73 -1.24 -6.08 -6.38
N LEU A 74 -0.68 -7.25 -6.06
CA LEU A 74 0.70 -7.36 -5.55
C LEU A 74 1.77 -6.83 -6.52
N SER A 75 1.57 -7.01 -7.83
CA SER A 75 2.62 -6.75 -8.85
C SER A 75 2.43 -5.45 -9.66
N HIS A 76 1.27 -4.81 -9.57
CA HIS A 76 0.93 -3.60 -10.33
C HIS A 76 0.47 -2.44 -9.44
N CYS A 77 0.21 -2.68 -8.15
CA CYS A 77 0.10 -1.62 -7.18
C CYS A 77 1.50 -1.16 -6.79
N PHE A 78 1.73 0.15 -6.80
CA PHE A 78 2.97 0.76 -6.37
C PHE A 78 2.79 1.45 -5.03
N VAL A 79 3.78 1.30 -4.16
CA VAL A 79 3.78 1.87 -2.82
C VAL A 79 5.05 2.66 -2.61
N VAL A 80 4.90 3.82 -1.96
CA VAL A 80 5.99 4.69 -1.53
C VAL A 80 5.82 4.89 -0.03
N LEU A 81 6.74 4.35 0.77
CA LEU A 81 6.76 4.61 2.21
C LEU A 81 7.21 6.04 2.47
N ASP A 82 6.60 6.69 3.46
CA ASP A 82 7.06 7.98 3.98
C ASP A 82 8.47 7.85 4.59
N GLU A 83 9.30 8.88 4.46
CA GLU A 83 10.67 8.84 4.99
C GLU A 83 10.70 8.92 6.52
N SER A 84 9.69 9.56 7.11
CA SER A 84 9.48 9.62 8.55
C SER A 84 8.69 8.43 9.10
N ALA A 85 8.32 7.46 8.24
CA ALA A 85 7.57 6.29 8.67
C ALA A 85 8.35 5.51 9.74
N PRO A 86 7.72 5.16 10.87
CA PRO A 86 8.38 4.40 11.92
C PRO A 86 8.75 3.00 11.41
N SER A 87 9.87 2.45 11.89
CA SER A 87 10.23 1.06 11.57
C SER A 87 9.30 0.07 12.28
N LEU A 88 8.89 -0.98 11.58
CA LEU A 88 8.15 -2.08 12.20
C LEU A 88 9.12 -2.99 12.97
N SER A 89 8.92 -3.12 14.28
CA SER A 89 9.72 -4.01 15.13
C SER A 89 9.14 -5.41 15.23
N VAL A 90 7.82 -5.55 15.15
CA VAL A 90 7.09 -6.82 15.28
C VAL A 90 5.99 -6.89 14.22
N LEU A 91 5.88 -8.05 13.57
CA LEU A 91 4.72 -8.38 12.74
C LEU A 91 3.70 -9.14 13.56
N ASP A 92 2.53 -8.53 13.77
CA ASP A 92 1.36 -9.22 14.27
C ASP A 92 0.64 -9.92 13.11
N PRO A 93 0.61 -11.26 13.06
CA PRO A 93 -0.05 -11.99 11.98
C PRO A 93 -1.57 -12.06 12.15
N HIS A 94 -2.12 -11.56 13.26
CA HIS A 94 -3.55 -11.66 13.50
C HIS A 94 -4.34 -10.77 12.55
N HIS A 95 -5.44 -11.34 12.08
CA HIS A 95 -6.47 -10.65 11.33
C HIS A 95 -7.77 -10.79 12.12
N ARG A 96 -8.16 -9.70 12.79
CA ARG A 96 -9.31 -9.64 13.71
C ARG A 96 -10.45 -8.81 13.14
N TRP A 97 -10.14 -7.92 12.20
CA TRP A 97 -11.09 -6.98 11.61
C TRP A 97 -11.19 -7.15 10.12
N SER A 98 -12.37 -6.95 9.55
CA SER A 98 -12.54 -6.87 8.11
C SER A 98 -11.78 -5.67 7.51
N GLN A 99 -11.51 -5.72 6.20
CA GLN A 99 -10.84 -4.63 5.50
C GLN A 99 -11.61 -3.29 5.60
N VAL A 100 -12.95 -3.35 5.64
CA VAL A 100 -13.83 -2.19 5.85
C VAL A 100 -13.61 -1.59 7.24
N GLU A 101 -13.54 -2.42 8.29
CA GLU A 101 -13.29 -1.97 9.66
C GLU A 101 -11.88 -1.39 9.83
N ILE A 102 -10.86 -2.03 9.23
CA ILE A 102 -9.48 -1.51 9.20
C ILE A 102 -9.45 -0.11 8.60
N LEU A 103 -10.08 0.07 7.43
CA LEU A 103 -10.05 1.34 6.72
C LEU A 103 -10.77 2.44 7.52
N ARG A 104 -11.97 2.16 8.04
CA ARG A 104 -12.73 3.12 8.88
C ARG A 104 -11.95 3.51 10.13
N ARG A 105 -11.47 2.53 10.91
CA ARG A 105 -10.72 2.80 12.15
C ARG A 105 -9.45 3.59 11.88
N THR A 106 -8.75 3.28 10.79
CA THR A 106 -7.53 4.00 10.37
C THR A 106 -7.85 5.45 10.05
N ILE A 107 -8.87 5.71 9.23
CA ILE A 107 -9.29 7.07 8.86
C ILE A 107 -9.73 7.85 10.11
N GLU A 108 -10.62 7.29 10.92
CA GLU A 108 -11.13 7.95 12.14
C GLU A 108 -10.00 8.29 13.12
N THR A 109 -9.04 7.38 13.29
CA THR A 109 -7.86 7.61 14.14
C THR A 109 -6.97 8.71 13.57
N MET A 110 -6.69 8.70 12.26
CA MET A 110 -5.90 9.73 11.60
C MET A 110 -6.56 11.11 11.70
N MET A 111 -7.87 11.21 11.50
CA MET A 111 -8.60 12.47 11.63
C MET A 111 -8.64 12.98 13.07
N SER A 112 -8.69 12.08 14.06
CA SER A 112 -8.64 12.46 15.48
C SER A 112 -7.25 12.94 15.91
N GLU A 113 -6.19 12.30 15.43
CA GLU A 113 -4.81 12.66 15.78
C GLU A 113 -4.30 13.86 14.99
N GLN A 114 -4.70 13.98 13.72
CA GLN A 114 -4.29 15.03 12.79
C GLN A 114 -5.50 15.49 11.95
N PRO A 115 -6.32 16.42 12.46
CA PRO A 115 -7.53 16.89 11.77
C PRO A 115 -7.28 17.49 10.37
N THR A 116 -6.06 17.98 10.12
CA THR A 116 -5.62 18.55 8.84
C THR A 116 -4.87 17.56 7.96
N THR A 117 -5.01 16.25 8.20
CA THR A 117 -4.35 15.22 7.38
C THR A 117 -4.76 15.37 5.92
N SER A 118 -3.76 15.47 5.04
CA SER A 118 -3.97 15.51 3.59
C SER A 118 -3.97 14.11 2.96
N ASN A 119 -3.99 13.03 3.76
CA ASN A 119 -3.99 11.68 3.22
C ASN A 119 -5.24 11.45 2.36
N VAL A 120 -5.05 10.97 1.13
CA VAL A 120 -6.11 10.76 0.14
C VAL A 120 -7.21 9.81 0.65
N ILE A 121 -6.92 8.85 1.55
CA ILE A 121 -7.98 8.00 2.14
C ILE A 121 -8.97 8.78 3.00
N CYS A 122 -8.57 9.94 3.51
CA CYS A 122 -9.41 10.80 4.34
C CYS A 122 -10.25 11.77 3.50
N TYR A 123 -9.93 11.95 2.21
CA TYR A 123 -10.72 12.80 1.32
C TYR A 123 -12.10 12.23 1.09
N ASP A 124 -13.11 13.09 1.19
CA ASP A 124 -14.52 12.78 1.02
C ASP A 124 -15.03 11.65 1.92
N TYR A 125 -14.32 11.36 3.04
CA TYR A 125 -14.80 10.44 4.06
C TYR A 125 -15.98 11.07 4.80
N ASP A 126 -17.18 10.74 4.35
CA ASP A 126 -18.39 10.84 5.15
C ASP A 126 -18.76 9.42 5.59
N LYS A 127 -19.21 9.24 6.84
CA LYS A 127 -19.63 7.93 7.37
C LYS A 127 -20.74 7.30 6.52
N ALA A 128 -21.45 8.13 5.73
CA ALA A 128 -22.52 7.74 4.82
C ALA A 128 -22.09 7.52 3.36
N SER A 129 -20.91 7.96 2.92
CA SER A 129 -20.46 7.86 1.52
C SER A 129 -19.30 6.87 1.36
N CYS A 130 -19.34 6.10 0.26
CA CYS A 130 -18.26 5.19 -0.12
C CYS A 130 -17.50 5.86 -1.27
N SER A 131 -16.31 6.39 -1.00
CA SER A 131 -15.48 6.95 -2.07
C SER A 131 -14.95 5.84 -3.00
N SER A 132 -14.58 6.18 -4.22
CA SER A 132 -13.96 5.22 -5.16
C SER A 132 -12.71 4.56 -4.57
N SER A 133 -11.89 5.31 -3.83
CA SER A 133 -10.75 4.79 -3.07
C SER A 133 -11.17 3.78 -2.01
N PHE A 134 -12.30 4.00 -1.33
CA PHE A 134 -12.83 3.08 -0.32
C PHE A 134 -13.26 1.75 -0.95
N GLU A 135 -14.01 1.77 -2.05
CA GLU A 135 -14.42 0.56 -2.77
C GLU A 135 -13.22 -0.25 -3.26
N LEU A 136 -12.23 0.46 -3.81
CA LEU A 136 -11.00 -0.12 -4.32
C LEU A 136 -10.20 -0.82 -3.21
N LEU A 137 -10.01 -0.14 -2.08
CA LEU A 137 -9.28 -0.65 -0.90
C LEU A 137 -10.04 -1.73 -0.13
N THR A 138 -11.33 -1.92 -0.37
CA THR A 138 -12.18 -2.94 0.28
C THR A 138 -12.50 -4.13 -0.63
N SER A 139 -11.96 -4.15 -1.85
CA SER A 139 -12.13 -5.28 -2.77
C SER A 139 -11.62 -6.62 -2.20
N SER A 140 -12.06 -7.72 -2.82
CA SER A 140 -11.70 -9.09 -2.41
C SER A 140 -10.18 -9.34 -2.42
N ALA A 141 -9.44 -8.69 -3.32
CA ALA A 141 -7.99 -8.76 -3.39
C ALA A 141 -7.32 -8.14 -2.14
N TRP A 142 -7.79 -6.97 -1.69
CA TRP A 142 -7.30 -6.34 -0.46
C TRP A 142 -7.72 -7.11 0.79
N SER A 143 -8.95 -7.64 0.80
CA SER A 143 -9.40 -8.53 1.88
C SER A 143 -8.55 -9.80 1.98
N LEU A 144 -8.12 -10.37 0.85
CA LEU A 144 -7.18 -11.49 0.85
C LEU A 144 -5.78 -11.05 1.34
N LEU A 145 -5.31 -9.88 0.92
CA LEU A 145 -4.03 -9.33 1.38
C LEU A 145 -4.00 -9.18 2.89
N LEU A 146 -5.04 -8.58 3.47
CA LEU A 146 -5.19 -8.40 4.90
C LEU A 146 -5.03 -9.73 5.66
N ARG A 147 -5.66 -10.80 5.18
CA ARG A 147 -5.50 -12.14 5.78
C ARG A 147 -4.07 -12.69 5.73
N ARG A 148 -3.21 -12.19 4.82
CA ARG A 148 -1.80 -12.60 4.74
C ARG A 148 -0.91 -11.73 5.63
N VAL A 149 -1.16 -10.42 5.65
CA VAL A 149 -0.25 -9.46 6.28
C VAL A 149 -0.61 -9.15 7.74
N GLY A 150 -1.86 -9.39 8.13
CA GLY A 150 -2.39 -9.03 9.45
C GLY A 150 -2.83 -7.58 9.55
N ASP A 151 -3.58 -7.28 10.61
CA ASP A 151 -4.20 -5.97 10.82
C ASP A 151 -3.14 -4.87 10.98
N ALA A 152 -2.10 -5.13 11.77
CA ALA A 152 -1.06 -4.15 12.10
C ALA A 152 -0.30 -3.64 10.86
N LEU A 153 0.13 -4.56 9.99
CA LEU A 153 0.85 -4.19 8.76
C LEU A 153 -0.08 -3.49 7.76
N MET A 154 -1.36 -3.87 7.69
CA MET A 154 -2.33 -3.17 6.84
C MET A 154 -2.54 -1.72 7.30
N ILE A 155 -2.80 -1.52 8.60
CA ILE A 155 -2.95 -0.18 9.19
C ILE A 155 -1.69 0.64 8.96
N TYR A 156 -0.51 0.05 9.18
CA TYR A 156 0.76 0.72 8.97
C TYR A 156 0.90 1.26 7.53
N MET A 157 0.60 0.43 6.52
CA MET A 157 0.70 0.85 5.12
C MET A 157 -0.29 1.97 4.77
N LEU A 158 -1.53 1.89 5.25
CA LEU A 158 -2.55 2.91 4.99
C LEU A 158 -2.18 4.27 5.60
N ARG A 159 -1.52 4.25 6.77
CA ARG A 159 -1.11 5.47 7.49
C ARG A 159 0.17 6.09 6.93
N ASN A 160 1.15 5.27 6.58
CA ASN A 160 2.54 5.72 6.37
C ASN A 160 3.01 5.57 4.92
N ALA A 161 2.12 5.31 3.97
CA ALA A 161 2.50 5.11 2.58
C ALA A 161 1.55 5.78 1.60
N SER A 162 2.12 6.24 0.48
CA SER A 162 1.35 6.57 -0.72
C SER A 162 1.16 5.32 -1.57
N ILE A 163 -0.10 4.99 -1.88
CA ILE A 163 -0.50 3.76 -2.57
C ILE A 163 -1.14 4.12 -3.91
N PHE A 164 -0.60 3.56 -5.00
CA PHE A 164 -1.01 3.81 -6.38
C PHE A 164 -1.51 2.52 -7.01
N MET A 165 -2.79 2.45 -7.31
CA MET A 165 -3.39 1.30 -7.94
C MET A 165 -3.51 1.45 -9.46
N PRO A 166 -3.39 0.35 -10.21
CA PRO A 166 -3.67 0.37 -11.64
C PRO A 166 -5.15 0.63 -11.88
N PHE A 167 -5.44 1.68 -12.64
CA PHE A 167 -6.77 2.04 -13.12
C PHE A 167 -6.90 1.68 -14.61
N PRO A 168 -8.12 1.60 -15.20
CA PRO A 168 -8.28 1.46 -16.64
C PRO A 168 -7.40 2.44 -17.45
N GLN A 169 -7.09 2.06 -18.69
CA GLN A 169 -6.26 2.85 -19.62
C GLN A 169 -4.78 3.05 -19.22
N LYS A 170 -4.24 2.16 -18.37
CA LYS A 170 -2.84 2.21 -17.89
C LYS A 170 -2.53 3.43 -17.00
N ALA A 171 -3.56 4.14 -16.52
CA ALA A 171 -3.40 5.17 -15.52
C ALA A 171 -3.13 4.55 -14.14
N LEU A 172 -2.49 5.33 -13.27
CA LEU A 172 -2.39 5.03 -11.84
C LEU A 172 -3.33 5.95 -11.08
N HIS A 173 -4.09 5.38 -10.16
CA HIS A 173 -4.93 6.13 -9.24
C HIS A 173 -4.34 6.05 -7.84
N GLN A 174 -4.10 7.20 -7.22
CA GLN A 174 -3.64 7.25 -5.84
C GLN A 174 -4.84 7.00 -4.92
N VAL A 175 -4.75 5.95 -4.10
CA VAL A 175 -5.81 5.59 -3.15
C VAL A 175 -5.44 5.89 -1.70
N ALA A 176 -4.17 6.18 -1.40
CA ALA A 176 -3.71 6.55 -0.06
C ALA A 176 -2.44 7.40 -0.09
N GLY A 177 -2.11 8.00 1.06
CA GLY A 177 -0.94 8.82 1.34
C GLY A 177 -1.07 10.27 0.89
N PHE A 178 0.02 11.02 0.97
CA PHE A 178 0.08 12.44 0.61
C PHE A 178 -0.14 12.64 -0.91
N PRO A 179 -1.00 13.57 -1.35
CA PRO A 179 -1.36 13.72 -2.76
C PRO A 179 -0.14 14.04 -3.63
N ILE A 180 0.09 13.27 -4.69
CA ILE A 180 1.18 13.57 -5.65
C ILE A 180 1.02 14.95 -6.28
N SER A 181 -0.22 15.42 -6.48
CA SER A 181 -0.50 16.74 -7.04
C SER A 181 0.29 17.83 -6.35
N ASP A 182 0.35 17.76 -5.02
CA ASP A 182 0.92 18.81 -4.17
C ASP A 182 2.46 18.80 -4.25
N LEU A 183 3.06 17.62 -4.43
CA LEU A 183 4.49 17.47 -4.72
C LEU A 183 4.86 17.99 -6.12
N CYS A 184 3.99 17.76 -7.11
CA CYS A 184 4.17 18.30 -8.46
C CYS A 184 4.07 19.83 -8.48
N PHE A 185 3.18 20.43 -7.69
CA PHE A 185 3.09 21.89 -7.58
C PHE A 185 4.29 22.50 -6.84
N ALA A 186 4.84 21.82 -5.84
CA ALA A 186 6.07 22.27 -5.17
C ALA A 186 7.28 22.26 -6.13
N SER A 187 7.36 21.25 -7.01
CA SER A 187 8.42 21.14 -8.02
C SER A 187 8.20 22.03 -9.25
N SER A 188 6.96 22.41 -9.59
CA SER A 188 6.66 23.25 -10.76
C SER A 188 7.08 24.72 -10.64
N LYS A 189 7.62 25.16 -9.49
CA LYS A 189 8.39 26.41 -9.43
C LYS A 189 9.70 26.32 -10.23
N HIS A 190 10.09 25.13 -10.67
CA HIS A 190 11.08 24.90 -11.73
C HIS A 190 10.45 24.00 -12.83
N THR A 191 10.04 24.67 -13.91
CA THR A 191 9.57 24.20 -15.23
C THR A 191 9.51 22.70 -15.57
N SER A 192 8.39 22.29 -16.19
CA SER A 192 8.13 21.11 -17.06
C SER A 192 7.27 19.93 -16.53
N CYS A 193 6.34 20.14 -15.60
CA CYS A 193 5.41 19.09 -15.13
C CYS A 193 3.92 19.35 -15.50
N GLU A 194 3.63 20.17 -16.51
CA GLU A 194 2.22 20.53 -16.80
C GLU A 194 1.46 19.50 -17.65
N TYR A 195 2.14 18.76 -18.52
CA TYR A 195 1.47 17.84 -19.46
C TYR A 195 1.03 16.50 -18.83
N GLU A 196 1.77 15.96 -17.84
CA GLU A 196 1.39 14.70 -17.18
C GLU A 196 0.35 14.90 -16.07
N LEU A 197 0.27 16.09 -15.47
CA LEU A 197 -0.80 16.47 -14.55
C LEU A 197 -2.16 16.47 -15.24
N HIS A 198 -2.23 16.74 -16.55
CA HIS A 198 -3.49 16.69 -17.28
C HIS A 198 -4.04 15.25 -17.37
N LEU A 199 -3.17 14.25 -17.53
CA LEU A 199 -3.55 12.83 -17.56
C LEU A 199 -3.97 12.30 -16.17
N LEU A 200 -3.36 12.80 -15.09
CA LEU A 200 -3.78 12.48 -13.72
C LEU A 200 -5.09 13.17 -13.32
N ARG A 201 -5.31 14.41 -13.74
CA ARG A 201 -6.54 15.18 -13.44
C ARG A 201 -7.78 14.65 -14.18
N MET A 202 -7.61 13.95 -15.30
CA MET A 202 -8.74 13.37 -16.04
C MET A 202 -9.31 12.07 -15.42
N SER A 203 -8.72 11.57 -14.32
CA SER A 203 -9.25 10.43 -13.55
C SER A 203 -9.90 10.84 -12.21
N ILE A 204 -10.09 12.15 -11.98
CA ILE A 204 -10.82 12.68 -10.82
C ILE A 204 -11.94 13.59 -11.36
N LYS A 205 -13.02 12.96 -11.82
CA LYS A 205 -14.36 13.52 -11.91
C LYS A 205 -15.35 12.41 -11.64
#